data_AF-A0A1I7UDN2-F1
#
_entry.id   AF-A0A1I7UDN2-F1
#
_cell.length_a   1.000
_cell.length_b   1.000
_cell.length_c   1.000
_cell.angle_alpha   90.00
_cell.angle_beta   90.00
_cell.angle_gamma   90.00
#
_symmetry.space_group_name_H-M   'P 1'
#
loop_
_entity.id
_entity.type
_entity.pdbx_description
1 polymer ?
#
loop_
_entity_poly.entity_id
_entity_poly.type
_entity_poly.pdbx_seq_one_letter_code
_entity_poly.pdbx_strand_id
1 'polypeptide(L)'
;MIDMFQGASIEIISAYESCDKITEDDLRYILTNAKSKYLFICTWFQHFQLYGNHQHRFNSLLVRNGYWVTIEYLMNLDCIEIRMKERWFSNEELNRFLMHWINGGNARLKCFVVDIKDFNQQMALKDIDCYMIGIEVHDNQFSEPLIHVRSTSKTPCGKVEKVKMGNKIIDLWIKESSLKTFWEDPEIGVKIISDYICDLFDIGIYLLELSECYRKMIDIFQSDPIEILDIYDDKGIDDDEFSYLITNAKATHFSVTNYSHTFELNSHPQSNFDSFLILNAYWVTIEYLMSLDCIEIRTKNRWFSNEELNQFLIHWINGGNPRLKSFVAEFFPFDEQRALNNIHVMKGEEKTRIYKSLSKNLEFENLEIRRNDGVIASIKFSEELSTFSFAVWPDNADTPYRSFVVETIASVSCV
;
A
#
# COMPACT_ATOMS: atom_id res chain seq x y z
N MET A 1 -20.25 -17.36 -11.78
CA MET A 1 -20.01 -15.91 -11.61
C MET A 1 -21.05 -15.07 -12.35
N ILE A 2 -21.41 -15.41 -13.60
CA ILE A 2 -22.29 -14.61 -14.49
C ILE A 2 -23.69 -14.28 -13.90
N ASP A 3 -24.29 -15.14 -13.09
CA ASP A 3 -25.61 -14.88 -12.48
C ASP A 3 -25.59 -14.03 -11.19
N MET A 4 -24.42 -13.79 -10.59
CA MET A 4 -24.30 -13.05 -9.31
C MET A 4 -24.37 -11.51 -9.46
N PHE A 5 -24.31 -11.00 -10.69
CA PHE A 5 -24.18 -9.55 -10.96
C PHE A 5 -25.48 -8.87 -11.42
N GLN A 6 -26.59 -9.60 -11.56
CA GLN A 6 -27.86 -9.00 -11.93
C GLN A 6 -28.50 -8.28 -10.73
N GLY A 7 -28.41 -6.95 -10.71
CA GLY A 7 -29.22 -6.08 -9.84
C GLY A 7 -28.49 -5.35 -8.70
N ALA A 8 -27.18 -5.59 -8.50
CA ALA A 8 -26.40 -4.91 -7.46
C ALA A 8 -25.70 -3.64 -8.01
N SER A 9 -25.80 -2.52 -7.28
CA SER A 9 -25.00 -1.31 -7.52
C SER A 9 -23.62 -1.49 -6.88
N ILE A 10 -22.71 -2.14 -7.60
CA ILE A 10 -21.34 -2.38 -7.14
C ILE A 10 -20.50 -1.15 -7.49
N GLU A 11 -19.88 -0.48 -6.50
CA GLU A 11 -19.09 0.74 -6.75
C GLU A 11 -17.70 0.46 -7.32
N ILE A 12 -17.10 -0.69 -6.99
CA ILE A 12 -15.76 -1.09 -7.42
C ILE A 12 -15.79 -2.56 -7.86
N ILE A 13 -15.28 -2.85 -9.05
CA ILE A 13 -15.08 -4.23 -9.54
C ILE A 13 -13.59 -4.44 -9.78
N SER A 14 -13.05 -5.51 -9.19
CA SER A 14 -11.66 -5.91 -9.38
C SER A 14 -11.57 -7.33 -9.91
N ALA A 15 -11.00 -7.51 -11.10
CA ALA A 15 -10.79 -8.81 -11.74
C ALA A 15 -9.31 -9.20 -11.67
N TYR A 16 -9.00 -10.32 -11.00
CA TYR A 16 -7.65 -10.88 -10.88
C TYR A 16 -7.66 -12.34 -11.34
N GLU A 17 -6.65 -12.74 -12.11
CA GLU A 17 -6.52 -14.13 -12.60
C GLU A 17 -6.06 -15.12 -11.51
N SER A 18 -5.57 -14.64 -10.36
CA SER A 18 -4.91 -15.50 -9.37
C SER A 18 -5.83 -16.22 -8.37
N CYS A 19 -7.17 -16.13 -8.47
CA CYS A 19 -8.04 -16.77 -7.47
C CYS A 19 -9.18 -17.64 -7.98
N ASP A 20 -9.57 -17.56 -9.24
CA ASP A 20 -10.44 -18.54 -9.91
C ASP A 20 -10.40 -18.21 -11.40
N LYS A 21 -10.48 -19.20 -12.28
CA LYS A 21 -10.32 -19.05 -13.73
C LYS A 21 -11.36 -18.07 -14.31
N ILE A 22 -11.09 -16.76 -14.28
CA ILE A 22 -11.76 -15.75 -15.10
C ILE A 22 -11.50 -16.17 -16.54
N THR A 23 -12.56 -16.39 -17.30
CA THR A 23 -12.45 -16.67 -18.73
C THR A 23 -12.56 -15.38 -19.55
N GLU A 24 -12.18 -15.43 -20.83
CA GLU A 24 -12.41 -14.31 -21.75
C GLU A 24 -13.90 -13.91 -21.79
N ASP A 25 -14.82 -14.87 -21.67
CA ASP A 25 -16.25 -14.61 -21.68
C ASP A 25 -16.73 -13.93 -20.39
N ASP A 26 -16.11 -14.24 -19.24
CA ASP A 26 -16.36 -13.51 -17.99
C ASP A 26 -15.88 -12.06 -18.10
N LEU A 27 -14.70 -11.83 -18.68
CA LEU A 27 -14.17 -10.48 -18.90
C LEU A 27 -15.06 -9.67 -19.87
N ARG A 28 -15.50 -10.28 -20.98
CA ARG A 28 -16.51 -9.68 -21.89
C ARG A 28 -17.78 -9.33 -21.14
N TYR A 29 -18.28 -10.24 -20.31
CA TYR A 29 -19.50 -10.02 -19.54
C TYR A 29 -19.34 -8.87 -18.55
N ILE A 30 -18.23 -8.82 -17.80
CA ILE A 30 -17.92 -7.74 -16.86
C ILE A 30 -17.86 -6.41 -17.59
N LEU A 31 -17.08 -6.30 -18.67
CA LEU A 31 -16.95 -5.06 -19.43
C LEU A 31 -18.32 -4.59 -19.97
N THR A 32 -19.15 -5.51 -20.46
CA THR A 32 -20.44 -5.18 -21.10
C THR A 32 -21.56 -4.88 -20.10
N ASN A 33 -21.60 -5.55 -18.95
CA ASN A 33 -22.76 -5.54 -18.05
C ASN A 33 -22.49 -4.87 -16.69
N ALA A 34 -21.24 -4.62 -16.32
CA ALA A 34 -20.91 -3.96 -15.06
C ALA A 34 -21.44 -2.53 -15.01
N LYS A 35 -22.22 -2.22 -13.96
CA LYS A 35 -22.63 -0.86 -13.60
C LYS A 35 -21.77 -0.35 -12.44
N SER A 36 -20.46 -0.24 -12.68
CA SER A 36 -19.49 0.21 -11.67
C SER A 36 -18.96 1.62 -11.94
N LYS A 37 -18.60 2.34 -10.86
CA LYS A 37 -17.87 3.62 -10.97
C LYS A 37 -16.37 3.37 -11.14
N TYR A 38 -15.83 2.32 -10.53
CA TYR A 38 -14.40 2.03 -10.57
C TYR A 38 -14.17 0.59 -11.07
N LEU A 39 -13.28 0.43 -12.05
CA LEU A 39 -12.99 -0.87 -12.63
C LEU A 39 -11.48 -1.11 -12.63
N PHE A 40 -11.07 -2.18 -11.95
CA PHE A 40 -9.70 -2.69 -11.92
C PHE A 40 -9.63 -4.04 -12.63
N ILE A 41 -8.75 -4.18 -13.61
CA ILE A 41 -8.58 -5.42 -14.38
C ILE A 41 -7.11 -5.79 -14.40
N CYS A 42 -6.79 -7.01 -13.99
CA CYS A 42 -5.47 -7.61 -14.07
C CYS A 42 -5.60 -9.06 -14.59
N THR A 43 -5.55 -9.21 -15.91
CA THR A 43 -5.76 -10.50 -16.62
C THR A 43 -4.75 -10.69 -17.74
N TRP A 44 -4.21 -11.89 -17.90
CA TRP A 44 -3.19 -12.28 -18.88
C TRP A 44 -3.77 -12.91 -20.17
N PHE A 45 -4.79 -12.28 -20.77
CA PHE A 45 -5.34 -12.76 -22.04
C PHE A 45 -4.59 -12.17 -23.24
N GLN A 46 -3.71 -12.97 -23.86
CA GLN A 46 -2.91 -12.54 -25.01
C GLN A 46 -3.71 -12.43 -26.33
N HIS A 47 -4.87 -13.06 -26.41
CA HIS A 47 -5.69 -13.13 -27.63
C HIS A 47 -7.11 -12.57 -27.47
N PHE A 48 -7.41 -12.00 -26.30
CA PHE A 48 -8.72 -11.41 -26.05
C PHE A 48 -8.96 -10.20 -26.95
N GLN A 49 -10.13 -10.16 -27.57
CA GLN A 49 -10.63 -9.01 -28.29
C GLN A 49 -12.04 -8.69 -27.79
N LEU A 50 -12.26 -7.41 -27.52
CA LEU A 50 -13.58 -6.87 -27.25
C LEU A 50 -14.19 -6.42 -28.57
N TYR A 51 -15.21 -7.14 -29.05
CA TYR A 51 -15.91 -6.81 -30.28
C TYR A 51 -17.20 -6.04 -29.96
N GLY A 52 -17.36 -4.85 -30.54
CA GLY A 52 -18.60 -4.08 -30.47
C GLY A 52 -18.39 -2.59 -30.11
N ASN A 53 -19.31 -1.75 -30.58
CA ASN A 53 -19.39 -0.33 -30.18
C ASN A 53 -20.17 -0.24 -28.86
N HIS A 54 -19.48 -0.49 -27.76
CA HIS A 54 -20.06 -0.35 -26.42
C HIS A 54 -19.54 0.95 -25.79
N GLN A 55 -20.44 1.90 -25.55
CA GLN A 55 -20.13 3.09 -24.75
C GLN A 55 -20.11 2.70 -23.27
N HIS A 56 -18.95 2.31 -22.78
CA HIS A 56 -18.78 2.04 -21.36
C HIS A 56 -18.50 3.34 -20.61
N ARG A 57 -19.11 3.48 -19.43
CA ARG A 57 -18.98 4.67 -18.59
C ARG A 57 -18.43 4.31 -17.22
N PHE A 58 -17.26 4.86 -16.88
CA PHE A 58 -16.60 4.69 -15.59
C PHE A 58 -16.18 6.06 -15.01
N ASN A 59 -15.83 6.09 -13.73
CA ASN A 59 -15.04 7.17 -13.14
C ASN A 59 -13.55 6.87 -13.30
N SER A 60 -13.10 5.67 -12.91
CA SER A 60 -11.71 5.26 -13.10
C SER A 60 -11.61 3.85 -13.69
N LEU A 61 -10.72 3.70 -14.66
CA LEU A 61 -10.35 2.43 -15.28
C LEU A 61 -8.86 2.22 -15.08
N LEU A 62 -8.50 1.19 -14.33
CA LEU A 62 -7.12 0.77 -14.12
C LEU A 62 -6.94 -0.64 -14.70
N VAL A 63 -6.09 -0.75 -15.72
CA VAL A 63 -5.81 -2.03 -16.41
C VAL A 63 -4.33 -2.35 -16.30
N ARG A 64 -4.03 -3.53 -15.76
CA ARG A 64 -2.71 -4.16 -15.78
C ARG A 64 -2.74 -5.32 -16.76
N ASN A 65 -1.66 -5.54 -17.51
CA ASN A 65 -1.61 -6.50 -18.62
C ASN A 65 -2.60 -6.17 -19.75
N GLY A 66 -2.67 -4.89 -20.13
CA GLY A 66 -3.64 -4.37 -21.10
C GLY A 66 -3.41 -4.76 -22.57
N TYR A 67 -2.76 -5.89 -22.88
CA TYR A 67 -2.42 -6.31 -24.24
C TYR A 67 -3.62 -6.31 -25.21
N TRP A 68 -4.81 -6.61 -24.69
CA TRP A 68 -6.07 -6.67 -25.43
C TRP A 68 -6.73 -5.31 -25.68
N VAL A 69 -6.31 -4.25 -24.98
CA VAL A 69 -6.91 -2.93 -25.08
C VAL A 69 -6.41 -2.21 -26.33
N THR A 70 -7.35 -1.81 -27.18
CA THR A 70 -7.08 -1.07 -28.42
C THR A 70 -7.29 0.43 -28.22
N ILE A 71 -6.64 1.24 -29.05
CA ILE A 71 -6.86 2.69 -29.02
C ILE A 71 -8.31 3.07 -29.37
N GLU A 72 -8.95 2.30 -30.25
CA GLU A 72 -10.36 2.47 -30.64
C GLU A 72 -11.30 2.24 -29.46
N TYR A 73 -11.00 1.26 -28.60
CA TYR A 73 -11.75 1.06 -27.37
C TYR A 73 -11.63 2.29 -26.47
N LEU A 74 -10.42 2.80 -26.25
CA LEU A 74 -10.16 3.98 -25.40
C LEU A 74 -10.84 5.25 -25.91
N MET A 75 -10.94 5.45 -27.22
CA MET A 75 -11.65 6.60 -27.82
C MET A 75 -13.17 6.55 -27.63
N ASN A 76 -13.73 5.37 -27.35
CA ASN A 76 -15.17 5.19 -27.14
C ASN A 76 -15.56 5.12 -25.64
N LEU A 77 -14.59 5.28 -24.73
CA LEU A 77 -14.81 5.20 -23.28
C LEU A 77 -15.23 6.54 -22.65
N ASP A 78 -16.35 6.55 -21.94
CA ASP A 78 -16.72 7.68 -21.09
C ASP A 78 -16.11 7.54 -19.68
N CYS A 79 -14.85 7.95 -19.52
CA CYS A 79 -14.10 7.83 -18.25
C CYS A 79 -13.59 9.19 -17.71
N ILE A 80 -13.33 9.28 -16.40
CA ILE A 80 -12.62 10.43 -15.81
C ILE A 80 -11.11 10.15 -15.77
N GLU A 81 -10.73 8.92 -15.45
CA GLU A 81 -9.33 8.52 -15.31
C GLU A 81 -9.10 7.17 -16.00
N ILE A 82 -8.07 7.12 -16.83
CA ILE A 82 -7.62 5.88 -17.48
C ILE A 82 -6.15 5.70 -17.15
N ARG A 83 -5.83 4.56 -16.55
CA ARG A 83 -4.46 4.15 -16.28
C ARG A 83 -4.24 2.75 -16.82
N MET A 84 -3.23 2.60 -17.65
CA MET A 84 -2.86 1.34 -18.24
C MET A 84 -1.38 1.07 -18.08
N LYS A 85 -1.07 -0.18 -17.76
CA LYS A 85 0.30 -0.67 -17.67
C LYS A 85 0.48 -1.96 -18.48
N GLU A 86 1.72 -2.18 -18.89
CA GLU A 86 2.19 -3.38 -19.58
C GLU A 86 1.55 -3.54 -20.99
N ARG A 87 1.04 -2.44 -21.56
CA ARG A 87 0.60 -2.29 -22.95
C ARG A 87 1.31 -1.11 -23.59
N TRP A 88 2.26 -1.39 -24.49
CA TRP A 88 3.04 -0.35 -25.17
C TRP A 88 2.37 0.17 -26.43
N PHE A 89 1.73 1.34 -26.38
CA PHE A 89 1.17 2.03 -27.54
C PHE A 89 2.27 2.63 -28.42
N SER A 90 1.97 2.82 -29.71
CA SER A 90 2.82 3.59 -30.62
C SER A 90 2.62 5.09 -30.44
N ASN A 91 3.61 5.87 -30.88
CA ASN A 91 3.51 7.33 -30.96
C ASN A 91 2.32 7.78 -31.81
N GLU A 92 1.98 7.05 -32.87
CA GLU A 92 0.82 7.33 -33.72
C GLU A 92 -0.51 7.08 -33.02
N GLU A 93 -0.62 5.99 -32.25
CA GLU A 93 -1.81 5.71 -31.43
C GLU A 93 -2.02 6.81 -30.37
N LEU A 94 -0.95 7.23 -29.68
CA LEU A 94 -1.03 8.33 -28.72
C LEU A 94 -1.47 9.63 -29.40
N ASN A 95 -0.85 10.00 -30.52
CA ASN A 95 -1.21 11.21 -31.26
C ASN A 95 -2.69 11.21 -31.67
N ARG A 96 -3.16 10.10 -32.23
CA ARG A 96 -4.57 9.94 -32.62
C ARG A 96 -5.50 10.12 -31.42
N PHE A 97 -5.17 9.53 -30.27
CA PHE A 97 -5.97 9.65 -29.06
C PHE A 97 -6.02 11.09 -28.54
N LEU A 98 -4.88 11.77 -28.48
CA LEU A 98 -4.82 13.17 -28.04
C LEU A 98 -5.62 14.09 -28.98
N MET A 99 -5.48 13.92 -30.29
CA MET A 99 -6.28 14.67 -31.27
C MET A 99 -7.77 14.39 -31.14
N HIS A 100 -8.17 13.14 -30.86
CA HIS A 100 -9.56 12.81 -30.57
C HIS A 100 -10.08 13.55 -29.33
N TRP A 101 -9.29 13.56 -28.24
CA TRP A 101 -9.64 14.25 -27.00
C TRP A 101 -9.74 15.78 -27.16
N ILE A 102 -8.77 16.40 -27.84
CA ILE A 102 -8.77 17.85 -28.13
C ILE A 102 -10.02 18.27 -28.90
N ASN A 103 -10.52 17.41 -29.79
CA ASN A 103 -11.73 17.66 -30.58
C ASN A 103 -13.04 17.35 -29.83
N GLY A 104 -13.00 17.15 -28.51
CA GLY A 104 -14.16 16.92 -27.65
C GLY A 104 -14.52 15.45 -27.44
N GLY A 105 -13.69 14.53 -27.94
CA GLY A 105 -13.76 13.12 -27.56
C GLY A 105 -13.40 12.91 -26.08
N ASN A 106 -13.96 11.89 -25.43
CA ASN A 106 -13.70 11.59 -24.02
C ASN A 106 -13.84 12.82 -23.08
N ALA A 107 -14.93 13.58 -23.21
CA ALA A 107 -15.10 14.89 -22.57
C ALA A 107 -15.01 14.90 -21.02
N ARG A 108 -15.17 13.75 -20.35
CA ARG A 108 -15.02 13.62 -18.90
C ARG A 108 -13.58 13.32 -18.46
N LEU A 109 -12.69 12.97 -19.39
CA LEU A 109 -11.34 12.52 -19.12
C LEU A 109 -10.47 13.65 -18.58
N LYS A 110 -9.90 13.41 -17.40
CA LYS A 110 -9.00 14.31 -16.68
C LYS A 110 -7.59 13.74 -16.53
N CYS A 111 -7.44 12.42 -16.56
CA CYS A 111 -6.15 11.74 -16.39
C CYS A 111 -6.03 10.56 -17.35
N PHE A 112 -4.91 10.50 -18.08
CA PHE A 112 -4.59 9.45 -19.03
C PHE A 112 -3.14 9.03 -18.85
N VAL A 113 -2.91 7.78 -18.45
CA VAL A 113 -1.58 7.20 -18.21
C VAL A 113 -1.46 5.91 -19.00
N VAL A 114 -0.46 5.83 -19.86
CA VAL A 114 -0.20 4.67 -20.73
C VAL A 114 1.30 4.52 -20.98
N ASP A 115 1.74 3.30 -21.31
CA ASP A 115 3.12 3.06 -21.73
C ASP A 115 3.24 3.30 -23.24
N ILE A 116 4.25 4.09 -23.67
CA ILE A 116 4.54 4.33 -25.09
C ILE A 116 5.83 3.62 -25.48
N LYS A 117 5.77 2.84 -26.56
CA LYS A 117 6.96 2.23 -27.15
C LYS A 117 7.80 3.29 -27.83
N ASP A 118 9.08 3.39 -27.44
CA ASP A 118 10.07 4.26 -28.07
C ASP A 118 9.54 5.69 -28.26
N PHE A 119 9.14 6.33 -27.17
CA PHE A 119 8.47 7.64 -27.21
C PHE A 119 9.26 8.67 -28.02
N ASN A 120 8.61 9.24 -29.03
CA ASN A 120 9.14 10.28 -29.89
C ASN A 120 8.17 11.45 -29.86
N GLN A 121 8.59 12.52 -29.19
CA GLN A 121 7.79 13.73 -29.00
C GLN A 121 7.28 14.33 -30.32
N GLN A 122 8.11 14.38 -31.36
CA GLN A 122 7.74 14.98 -32.65
C GLN A 122 6.63 14.18 -33.35
N MET A 123 6.59 12.87 -33.12
CA MET A 123 5.56 12.00 -33.68
C MET A 123 4.30 11.97 -32.81
N ALA A 124 4.46 11.83 -31.49
CA ALA A 124 3.36 11.71 -30.55
C ALA A 124 2.55 13.01 -30.42
N LEU A 125 3.20 14.17 -30.54
CA LEU A 125 2.58 15.48 -30.35
C LEU A 125 2.51 16.28 -31.66
N LYS A 126 2.61 15.59 -32.79
CA LYS A 126 2.48 16.22 -34.10
C LYS A 126 1.15 16.98 -34.19
N ASP A 127 1.22 18.22 -34.63
CA ASP A 127 0.07 19.12 -34.82
C ASP A 127 -0.71 19.45 -33.53
N ILE A 128 -0.12 19.21 -32.34
CA ILE A 128 -0.67 19.55 -31.03
C ILE A 128 0.17 20.66 -30.40
N ASP A 129 -0.44 21.83 -30.18
CA ASP A 129 0.20 22.91 -29.43
C ASP A 129 0.16 22.59 -27.93
N CYS A 130 1.30 22.17 -27.39
CA CYS A 130 1.41 21.74 -26.00
C CYS A 130 2.78 22.06 -25.39
N TYR A 131 2.78 22.28 -24.08
CA TYR A 131 3.99 22.41 -23.28
C TYR A 131 4.18 21.12 -22.48
N MET A 132 5.19 20.34 -22.84
CA MET A 132 5.56 19.11 -22.12
C MET A 132 6.13 19.47 -20.74
N ILE A 133 5.42 19.10 -19.68
CA ILE A 133 5.98 19.01 -18.33
C ILE A 133 6.56 17.59 -18.24
N GLY A 134 7.86 17.45 -18.49
CA GLY A 134 8.54 16.16 -18.48
C GLY A 134 8.57 15.57 -17.08
N ILE A 135 7.63 14.67 -16.80
CA ILE A 135 7.64 13.76 -15.66
C ILE A 135 8.26 12.46 -16.20
N GLU A 136 9.54 12.23 -15.93
CA GLU A 136 10.10 10.89 -16.05
C GLU A 136 9.47 10.05 -14.94
N VAL A 137 8.45 9.26 -15.30
CA VAL A 137 7.88 8.24 -14.43
C VAL A 137 8.89 7.12 -14.36
N HIS A 138 9.84 7.22 -13.43
CA HIS A 138 10.63 6.07 -13.03
C HIS A 138 9.69 5.11 -12.30
N ASP A 139 9.76 3.86 -12.75
CA ASP A 139 9.04 2.70 -12.28
C ASP A 139 9.20 2.56 -10.75
N ASN A 140 8.25 3.11 -10.01
CA ASN A 140 7.71 2.54 -8.79
C ASN A 140 6.33 3.16 -8.58
N GLN A 141 5.37 2.27 -8.31
CA GLN A 141 3.98 2.60 -8.02
C GLN A 141 3.95 3.59 -6.84
N PHE A 142 3.00 4.50 -6.76
CA PHE A 142 1.92 4.56 -5.76
C PHE A 142 1.30 5.95 -5.88
N SER A 143 0.16 6.21 -5.24
CA SER A 143 -0.38 7.56 -5.10
C SER A 143 0.71 8.47 -4.53
N GLU A 144 1.36 9.25 -5.38
CA GLU A 144 2.39 10.17 -4.91
C GLU A 144 1.76 11.09 -3.87
N PRO A 145 2.37 11.25 -2.68
CA PRO A 145 1.90 12.27 -1.75
C PRO A 145 1.86 13.60 -2.48
N LEU A 146 0.85 14.44 -2.18
CA LEU A 146 0.62 15.73 -2.85
C LEU A 146 1.90 16.57 -2.97
N ILE A 147 2.81 16.43 -1.99
CA ILE A 147 4.18 16.96 -2.01
C ILE A 147 5.12 15.91 -1.41
N HIS A 148 6.10 15.46 -2.20
CA HIS A 148 7.18 14.59 -1.74
C HIS A 148 8.46 15.41 -1.49
N VAL A 149 8.87 15.54 -0.23
CA VAL A 149 10.06 16.31 0.19
C VAL A 149 11.20 15.35 0.50
N ARG A 150 12.31 15.48 -0.22
CA ARG A 150 13.53 14.68 0.05
C ARG A 150 14.69 15.60 0.36
N SER A 151 15.31 15.40 1.52
CA SER A 151 16.58 16.06 1.79
C SER A 151 17.69 15.46 0.94
N THR A 152 18.60 16.30 0.45
CA THR A 152 19.77 15.83 -0.31
C THR A 152 20.98 16.70 -0.04
N SER A 153 22.13 16.05 0.18
CA SER A 153 23.44 16.70 0.24
C SER A 153 24.02 17.02 -1.14
N LYS A 154 23.34 16.59 -2.22
CA LYS A 154 23.80 16.82 -3.59
C LYS A 154 23.56 18.26 -4.00
N THR A 155 24.50 18.83 -4.74
CA THR A 155 24.35 20.18 -5.30
C THR A 155 23.13 20.25 -6.22
N PRO A 156 22.40 21.37 -6.21
CA PRO A 156 21.25 21.57 -7.09
C PRO A 156 21.58 21.27 -8.55
N CYS A 157 20.65 20.66 -9.27
CA CYS A 157 20.80 20.39 -10.70
C CYS A 157 19.58 20.94 -11.48
N GLY A 158 19.81 21.50 -12.66
CA GLY A 158 18.75 22.06 -13.51
C GLY A 158 18.40 23.52 -13.15
N LYS A 159 17.15 23.92 -13.39
CA LYS A 159 16.67 25.27 -13.08
C LYS A 159 16.42 25.37 -11.57
N VAL A 160 17.23 26.19 -10.90
CA VAL A 160 17.14 26.43 -9.45
C VAL A 160 16.48 27.76 -9.20
N GLU A 161 15.47 27.77 -8.34
CA GLU A 161 14.77 28.96 -7.88
C GLU A 161 15.12 29.22 -6.42
N LYS A 162 15.41 30.48 -6.07
CA LYS A 162 15.65 30.88 -4.69
C LYS A 162 14.34 31.28 -4.05
N VAL A 163 13.89 30.50 -3.07
CA VAL A 163 12.64 30.76 -2.35
C VAL A 163 12.94 31.12 -0.90
N LYS A 164 12.10 32.00 -0.34
CA LYS A 164 12.17 32.33 1.09
C LYS A 164 11.24 31.38 1.85
N MET A 165 11.80 30.53 2.70
CA MET A 165 11.04 29.69 3.63
C MET A 165 11.43 30.07 5.06
N GLY A 166 10.46 30.60 5.81
CA GLY A 166 10.72 31.26 7.10
C GLY A 166 11.70 32.44 6.95
N ASN A 167 12.79 32.41 7.72
CA ASN A 167 13.85 33.44 7.67
C ASN A 167 15.05 33.05 6.78
N LYS A 168 14.97 31.93 6.06
CA LYS A 168 16.07 31.43 5.21
C LYS A 168 15.71 31.55 3.73
N ILE A 169 16.73 31.80 2.91
CA ILE A 169 16.64 31.69 1.45
C ILE A 169 17.22 30.34 1.09
N ILE A 170 16.45 29.51 0.41
CA ILE A 170 16.84 28.15 0.02
C ILE A 170 16.77 27.99 -1.48
N ASP A 171 17.63 27.09 -1.99
CA ASP A 171 17.60 26.66 -3.37
C ASP A 171 16.55 25.56 -3.53
N LEU A 172 15.59 25.78 -4.43
CA LEU A 172 14.51 24.87 -4.76
C LEU A 172 14.61 24.48 -6.24
N TRP A 173 14.44 23.20 -6.54
CA TRP A 173 14.35 22.71 -7.91
C TRP A 173 13.43 21.49 -7.98
N ILE A 174 12.99 21.16 -9.19
CA ILE A 174 12.18 19.97 -9.44
C ILE A 174 13.10 18.93 -10.07
N LYS A 175 13.11 17.71 -9.52
CA LYS A 175 13.82 16.55 -10.07
C LYS A 175 12.94 15.32 -9.91
N GLU A 176 12.78 14.53 -10.97
CA GLU A 176 11.96 13.29 -10.93
C GLU A 176 10.58 13.56 -10.31
N SER A 177 9.90 14.62 -10.77
CA SER A 177 8.55 15.00 -10.33
C SER A 177 8.39 15.35 -8.85
N SER A 178 9.49 15.44 -8.09
CA SER A 178 9.48 15.79 -6.68
C SER A 178 10.16 17.13 -6.44
N LEU A 179 9.58 17.89 -5.51
CA LEU A 179 10.12 19.16 -5.05
C LEU A 179 11.34 18.86 -4.19
N LYS A 180 12.51 19.34 -4.63
CA LYS A 180 13.77 19.20 -3.91
C LYS A 180 14.21 20.56 -3.39
N THR A 181 14.79 20.53 -2.20
CA THR A 181 15.35 21.70 -1.54
C THR A 181 16.70 21.35 -0.96
N PHE A 182 17.66 22.26 -1.07
CA PHE A 182 18.97 22.11 -0.45
C PHE A 182 19.00 22.79 0.92
N TRP A 183 19.52 22.07 1.92
CA TRP A 183 19.68 22.57 3.28
C TRP A 183 21.06 22.19 3.82
N GLU A 184 21.73 23.14 4.48
CA GLU A 184 23.00 22.87 5.18
C GLU A 184 22.82 21.91 6.36
N ASP A 185 21.67 22.01 7.05
CA ASP A 185 21.22 21.04 8.06
C ASP A 185 19.96 20.34 7.51
N PRO A 186 20.12 19.13 6.92
CA PRO A 186 19.05 18.31 6.36
C PRO A 186 17.83 18.14 7.28
N GLU A 187 18.06 17.86 8.57
CA GLU A 187 16.99 17.50 9.51
C GLU A 187 16.16 18.73 9.87
N ILE A 188 16.81 19.88 10.09
CA ILE A 188 16.13 21.16 10.27
C ILE A 188 15.35 21.53 9.01
N GLY A 189 15.92 21.25 7.83
CA GLY A 189 15.26 21.51 6.55
C GLY A 189 13.96 20.75 6.37
N VAL A 190 13.98 19.44 6.66
CA VAL A 190 12.78 18.58 6.58
C VAL A 190 11.70 19.08 7.54
N LYS A 191 12.06 19.48 8.77
CA LYS A 191 11.11 20.05 9.73
C LYS A 191 10.46 21.33 9.22
N ILE A 192 11.25 22.31 8.77
CA ILE A 192 10.72 23.60 8.31
C ILE A 192 9.74 23.41 7.14
N ILE A 193 10.06 22.51 6.20
CA ILE A 193 9.18 22.25 5.07
C ILE A 193 7.91 21.51 5.52
N SER A 194 8.07 20.51 6.38
CA SER A 194 6.93 19.75 6.92
C SER A 194 5.97 20.68 7.66
N ASP A 195 6.49 21.56 8.52
CA ASP A 195 5.70 22.58 9.23
C ASP A 195 4.96 23.49 8.26
N TYR A 196 5.67 24.02 7.25
CA TYR A 196 5.05 24.89 6.26
C TYR A 196 3.91 24.18 5.50
N ILE A 197 4.10 22.93 5.09
CA ILE A 197 3.08 22.15 4.36
C ILE A 197 1.90 21.82 5.29
N CYS A 198 2.18 21.35 6.50
CA CYS A 198 1.17 21.03 7.49
C CYS A 198 0.32 22.27 7.83
N ASP A 199 0.96 23.42 8.05
CA ASP A 199 0.29 24.71 8.30
C ASP A 199 -0.51 25.19 7.08
N LEU A 200 0.02 25.04 5.86
CA LEU A 200 -0.63 25.50 4.63
C LEU A 200 -1.91 24.73 4.33
N PHE A 201 -1.95 23.44 4.64
CA PHE A 201 -3.08 22.56 4.33
C PHE A 201 -3.92 22.16 5.54
N ASP A 202 -3.52 22.55 6.75
CA ASP A 202 -4.13 22.16 8.03
C ASP A 202 -4.21 20.62 8.17
N ILE A 203 -3.07 19.97 7.90
CA ILE A 203 -2.92 18.50 7.93
C ILE A 203 -1.75 18.09 8.82
N GLY A 204 -1.80 16.84 9.32
CA GLY A 204 -0.65 16.19 9.97
C GLY A 204 0.26 15.47 8.98
N ILE A 205 1.33 14.86 9.51
CA ILE A 205 2.28 14.10 8.70
C ILE A 205 1.69 12.72 8.43
N TYR A 206 1.43 12.41 7.16
CA TYR A 206 0.87 11.12 6.79
C TYR A 206 1.93 10.00 6.79
N LEU A 207 3.11 10.24 6.23
CA LEU A 207 4.22 9.29 6.19
C LEU A 207 5.52 10.00 6.51
N LEU A 208 6.23 9.52 7.52
CA LEU A 208 7.61 9.89 7.81
C LEU A 208 8.50 8.66 7.58
N GLU A 209 9.29 8.70 6.50
CA GLU A 209 10.25 7.65 6.15
C GLU A 209 11.65 8.06 6.63
N LEU A 210 12.30 7.20 7.41
CA LEU A 210 13.64 7.44 7.95
C LEU A 210 14.60 6.32 7.56
N SER A 211 15.79 6.70 7.10
CA SER A 211 16.88 5.77 6.78
C SER A 211 18.18 6.04 7.54
N GLU A 212 18.22 7.10 8.33
CA GLU A 212 19.34 7.46 9.22
C GLU A 212 18.89 8.55 10.21
N CYS A 213 19.76 8.88 11.18
CA CYS A 213 19.57 9.98 12.14
C CYS A 213 18.26 9.88 12.96
N TYR A 214 17.86 8.65 13.30
CA TYR A 214 16.59 8.32 13.97
C TYR A 214 16.28 9.19 15.18
N ARG A 215 17.18 9.22 16.18
CA ARG A 215 16.98 10.01 17.40
C ARG A 215 16.71 11.48 17.11
N LYS A 216 17.56 12.11 16.30
CA LYS A 216 17.45 13.54 15.97
C LYS A 216 16.11 13.82 15.29
N MET A 217 15.67 12.96 14.37
CA MET A 217 14.40 13.12 13.68
C MET A 217 13.20 12.91 14.60
N ILE A 218 13.21 11.87 15.45
CA ILE A 218 12.15 11.66 16.44
C ILE A 218 12.05 12.84 17.41
N ASP A 219 13.18 13.39 17.86
CA ASP A 219 13.20 14.56 18.76
C ASP A 219 12.63 15.81 18.09
N ILE A 220 12.96 16.01 16.83
CA ILE A 220 12.47 17.14 16.02
C ILE A 220 10.95 17.04 15.81
N PHE A 221 10.43 15.84 15.56
CA PHE A 221 9.02 15.58 15.26
C PHE A 221 8.18 15.13 16.47
N GLN A 222 8.73 15.21 17.70
CA GLN A 222 8.11 14.68 18.92
C GLN A 222 6.71 15.24 19.26
N SER A 223 6.37 16.40 18.70
CA SER A 223 5.12 17.13 18.95
C SER A 223 4.14 17.03 17.77
N ASP A 224 4.56 16.43 16.67
CA ASP A 224 3.76 16.35 15.44
C ASP A 224 3.00 15.03 15.39
N PRO A 225 1.71 15.04 15.01
CA PRO A 225 0.98 13.80 14.76
C PRO A 225 1.51 13.16 13.48
N ILE A 226 1.98 11.91 13.60
CA ILE A 226 2.46 11.09 12.49
C ILE A 226 1.51 9.91 12.31
N GLU A 227 0.97 9.71 11.10
CA GLU A 227 0.11 8.56 10.83
C GLU A 227 0.94 7.29 10.63
N ILE A 228 1.94 7.32 9.74
CA ILE A 228 2.84 6.20 9.47
C ILE A 228 4.29 6.65 9.70
N LEU A 229 4.98 5.98 10.61
CA LEU A 229 6.43 6.02 10.73
C LEU A 229 7.00 4.76 10.08
N ASP A 230 7.80 4.95 9.03
CA ASP A 230 8.49 3.87 8.35
C ASP A 230 10.01 4.02 8.51
N ILE A 231 10.65 2.95 8.96
CA ILE A 231 12.09 2.89 9.14
C ILE A 231 12.66 1.86 8.17
N TYR A 232 13.51 2.34 7.25
CA TYR A 232 14.19 1.51 6.27
C TYR A 232 15.70 1.78 6.33
N ASP A 233 16.47 0.85 6.91
CA ASP A 233 17.92 0.96 7.03
C ASP A 233 18.64 -0.26 6.46
N ASP A 234 19.24 -0.10 5.28
CA ASP A 234 20.02 -1.15 4.61
C ASP A 234 21.32 -1.50 5.34
N LYS A 235 21.82 -0.64 6.23
CA LYS A 235 22.99 -0.88 7.08
C LYS A 235 22.63 -1.63 8.37
N GLY A 236 21.34 -1.65 8.71
CA GLY A 236 20.82 -2.24 9.93
C GLY A 236 20.82 -1.27 11.11
N ILE A 237 19.79 -1.42 11.95
CA ILE A 237 19.57 -0.62 13.15
C ILE A 237 20.16 -1.39 14.33
N ASP A 238 20.89 -0.72 15.22
CA ASP A 238 21.39 -1.31 16.47
C ASP A 238 20.34 -1.28 17.60
N ASP A 239 20.57 -2.07 18.64
CA ASP A 239 19.64 -2.27 19.76
C ASP A 239 19.27 -0.97 20.48
N ASP A 240 20.22 -0.04 20.61
CA ASP A 240 20.05 1.21 21.36
C ASP A 240 19.19 2.20 20.55
N GLU A 241 19.50 2.37 19.26
CA GLU A 241 18.71 3.18 18.34
C GLU A 241 17.27 2.65 18.20
N PHE A 242 17.09 1.33 18.05
CA PHE A 242 15.76 0.75 17.97
C PHE A 242 14.98 0.91 19.28
N SER A 243 15.61 0.66 20.43
CA SER A 243 14.97 0.86 21.73
C SER A 243 14.50 2.30 21.91
N TYR A 244 15.28 3.28 21.41
CA TYR A 244 14.86 4.67 21.42
C TYR A 244 13.66 4.92 20.51
N LEU A 245 13.68 4.42 19.27
CA LEU A 245 12.59 4.56 18.31
C LEU A 245 11.27 4.06 18.90
N ILE A 246 11.26 2.84 19.43
CA ILE A 246 10.04 2.22 19.98
C ILE A 246 9.51 2.96 21.20
N THR A 247 10.40 3.50 22.04
CA THR A 247 10.01 4.18 23.28
C THR A 247 9.53 5.61 23.04
N ASN A 248 10.12 6.33 22.08
CA ASN A 248 9.94 7.77 21.97
C ASN A 248 9.12 8.21 20.75
N ALA A 249 9.04 7.39 19.69
CA ALA A 249 8.27 7.75 18.52
C ALA A 249 6.77 7.77 18.81
N LYS A 250 6.08 8.76 18.26
CA LYS A 250 4.63 8.92 18.35
C LYS A 250 4.03 8.80 16.96
N ALA A 251 3.56 7.62 16.62
CA ALA A 251 2.86 7.36 15.37
C ALA A 251 1.66 6.43 15.58
N THR A 252 0.71 6.43 14.65
CA THR A 252 -0.39 5.45 14.64
C THR A 252 0.12 4.08 14.18
N HIS A 253 0.88 4.06 13.08
CA HIS A 253 1.44 2.86 12.47
C HIS A 253 2.97 2.92 12.48
N PHE A 254 3.59 1.85 12.94
CA PHE A 254 5.04 1.69 12.91
C PHE A 254 5.41 0.55 11.97
N SER A 255 6.20 0.88 10.95
CA SER A 255 6.80 -0.05 10.01
C SER A 255 8.31 0.01 10.17
N VAL A 256 8.95 -1.16 10.23
CA VAL A 256 10.42 -1.24 10.30
C VAL A 256 10.95 -2.40 9.47
N THR A 257 12.01 -2.11 8.74
CA THR A 257 12.83 -3.10 8.04
C THR A 257 14.25 -3.03 8.59
N ASN A 258 14.66 -4.05 9.36
CA ASN A 258 16.01 -4.10 9.91
C ASN A 258 16.84 -5.20 9.21
N TYR A 259 17.90 -4.81 8.52
CA TYR A 259 18.83 -5.75 7.87
C TYR A 259 19.97 -6.23 8.80
N SER A 260 19.99 -5.80 10.06
CA SER A 260 20.99 -6.26 11.04
C SER A 260 20.79 -7.72 11.41
N HIS A 261 21.81 -8.54 11.17
CA HIS A 261 21.83 -9.96 11.53
C HIS A 261 22.31 -10.25 12.96
N THR A 262 22.83 -9.24 13.66
CA THR A 262 23.35 -9.36 15.03
C THR A 262 22.49 -8.63 16.06
N PHE A 263 21.34 -8.10 15.64
CA PHE A 263 20.43 -7.36 16.50
C PHE A 263 19.75 -8.30 17.48
N GLU A 264 19.81 -7.97 18.76
CA GLU A 264 19.15 -8.71 19.84
C GLU A 264 18.37 -7.72 20.70
N LEU A 265 17.04 -7.83 20.71
CA LEU A 265 16.23 -6.91 21.50
C LEU A 265 16.36 -7.23 22.99
N ASN A 266 17.34 -6.58 23.64
CA ASN A 266 17.71 -6.77 25.04
C ASN A 266 16.70 -6.15 26.04
N SER A 267 15.77 -5.33 25.56
CA SER A 267 14.74 -4.67 26.38
C SER A 267 13.37 -4.81 25.73
N HIS A 268 12.28 -4.79 26.52
CA HIS A 268 10.92 -4.87 26.00
C HIS A 268 10.22 -3.52 26.21
N PRO A 269 10.61 -2.46 25.46
CA PRO A 269 10.02 -1.15 25.62
C PRO A 269 8.53 -1.23 25.27
N GLN A 270 7.69 -0.58 26.08
CA GLN A 270 6.28 -0.44 25.74
C GLN A 270 6.15 0.56 24.58
N SER A 271 5.43 0.14 23.56
CA SER A 271 5.12 0.96 22.40
C SER A 271 3.63 1.33 22.43
N ASN A 272 3.29 2.49 21.85
CA ASN A 272 1.91 3.00 21.80
C ASN A 272 1.32 2.98 20.38
N PHE A 273 1.89 2.17 19.48
CA PHE A 273 1.42 2.07 18.09
C PHE A 273 0.15 1.22 18.01
N ASP A 274 -0.78 1.61 17.16
CA ASP A 274 -1.96 0.79 16.87
C ASP A 274 -1.59 -0.37 15.94
N SER A 275 -0.65 -0.16 15.02
CA SER A 275 -0.11 -1.24 14.18
C SER A 275 1.40 -1.32 14.23
N PHE A 276 1.89 -2.55 14.33
CA PHE A 276 3.31 -2.87 14.37
C PHE A 276 3.65 -3.84 13.23
N LEU A 277 4.41 -3.36 12.25
CA LEU A 277 4.78 -4.10 11.05
C LEU A 277 6.30 -4.25 10.99
N ILE A 278 6.77 -5.49 10.99
CA ILE A 278 8.19 -5.82 11.04
C ILE A 278 8.55 -6.65 9.83
N LEU A 279 9.37 -6.09 8.94
CA LEU A 279 10.07 -6.83 7.90
C LEU A 279 11.44 -7.26 8.45
N ASN A 280 11.91 -8.44 8.04
CA ASN A 280 13.13 -9.04 8.59
C ASN A 280 13.07 -9.22 10.11
N ALA A 281 11.97 -9.83 10.56
CA ALA A 281 11.67 -10.02 11.97
C ALA A 281 12.56 -11.09 12.67
N TYR A 282 13.71 -11.48 12.12
CA TYR A 282 14.55 -12.58 12.63
C TYR A 282 14.87 -12.46 14.13
N TRP A 283 14.99 -11.24 14.64
CA TRP A 283 15.30 -10.92 16.04
C TRP A 283 14.09 -10.89 16.99
N VAL A 284 12.86 -10.91 16.47
CA VAL A 284 11.63 -10.71 17.22
C VAL A 284 11.23 -11.99 17.96
N THR A 285 11.28 -12.01 19.29
CA THR A 285 10.79 -13.18 20.07
C THR A 285 9.27 -13.20 20.17
N ILE A 286 8.69 -14.39 20.41
CA ILE A 286 7.24 -14.48 20.64
C ILE A 286 6.84 -13.79 21.95
N GLU A 287 7.71 -13.81 22.97
CA GLU A 287 7.52 -13.10 24.23
C GLU A 287 7.41 -11.60 24.03
N TYR A 288 8.22 -11.03 23.14
CA TYR A 288 8.12 -9.62 22.80
C TYR A 288 6.78 -9.31 22.15
N LEU A 289 6.32 -10.11 21.18
CA LEU A 289 5.00 -9.94 20.56
C LEU A 289 3.86 -10.04 21.57
N MET A 290 3.94 -10.98 22.52
CA MET A 290 2.97 -11.10 23.62
C MET A 290 2.99 -9.91 24.58
N SER A 291 4.09 -9.14 24.64
CA SER A 291 4.19 -7.94 25.48
C SER A 291 3.60 -6.67 24.84
N LEU A 292 3.33 -6.68 23.53
CA LEU A 292 2.85 -5.49 22.81
C LEU A 292 1.39 -5.16 23.13
N ASP A 293 1.10 -3.87 23.32
CA ASP A 293 -0.27 -3.35 23.41
C ASP A 293 -0.67 -2.61 22.13
N CYS A 294 -1.01 -3.39 21.10
CA CYS A 294 -1.40 -2.86 19.79
C CYS A 294 -2.63 -3.58 19.23
N ILE A 295 -3.21 -3.01 18.18
CA ILE A 295 -4.40 -3.53 17.48
C ILE A 295 -3.98 -4.54 16.41
N GLU A 296 -2.85 -4.33 15.73
CA GLU A 296 -2.39 -5.19 14.65
C GLU A 296 -0.89 -5.45 14.70
N ILE A 297 -0.50 -6.72 14.64
CA ILE A 297 0.89 -7.17 14.54
C ILE A 297 1.07 -7.90 13.21
N ARG A 298 2.09 -7.53 12.45
CA ARG A 298 2.49 -8.24 11.23
C ARG A 298 3.99 -8.43 11.20
N THR A 299 4.44 -9.66 10.97
CA THR A 299 5.86 -9.97 10.83
C THR A 299 6.10 -10.72 9.52
N LYS A 300 7.21 -10.42 8.85
CA LYS A 300 7.73 -11.19 7.71
C LYS A 300 9.18 -11.61 7.94
N ASN A 301 9.61 -12.62 7.19
CA ASN A 301 10.98 -13.12 7.19
C ASN A 301 11.43 -13.56 8.59
N ARG A 302 10.51 -14.17 9.34
CA ARG A 302 10.82 -14.96 10.55
C ARG A 302 9.86 -16.13 10.58
N TRP A 303 10.42 -17.33 10.61
CA TRP A 303 9.65 -18.56 10.80
C TRP A 303 9.58 -18.87 12.29
N PHE A 304 8.43 -18.58 12.88
CA PHE A 304 8.14 -19.03 14.25
C PHE A 304 7.84 -20.54 14.25
N SER A 305 8.13 -21.20 15.36
CA SER A 305 7.80 -22.59 15.60
C SER A 305 6.31 -22.79 15.91
N ASN A 306 5.82 -24.03 15.75
CA ASN A 306 4.46 -24.40 16.15
C ASN A 306 4.25 -24.22 17.66
N GLU A 307 5.28 -24.45 18.48
CA GLU A 307 5.25 -24.20 19.92
C GLU A 307 5.09 -22.70 20.23
N GLU A 308 5.83 -21.82 19.56
CA GLU A 308 5.67 -20.37 19.71
C GLU A 308 4.27 -19.91 19.31
N LEU A 309 3.73 -20.43 18.20
CA LEU A 309 2.33 -20.15 17.81
C LEU A 309 1.35 -20.58 18.88
N ASN A 310 1.51 -21.80 19.39
CA ASN A 310 0.65 -22.36 20.43
C ASN A 310 0.70 -21.51 21.70
N GLN A 311 1.90 -21.10 22.13
CA GLN A 311 2.11 -20.21 23.27
C GLN A 311 1.40 -18.87 23.07
N PHE A 312 1.53 -18.26 21.90
CA PHE A 312 0.86 -17.00 21.58
C PHE A 312 -0.68 -17.12 21.60
N LEU A 313 -1.23 -18.16 20.98
CA LEU A 313 -2.68 -18.36 20.96
C LEU A 313 -3.23 -18.66 22.35
N ILE A 314 -2.54 -19.47 23.16
CA ILE A 314 -2.91 -19.72 24.56
C ILE A 314 -2.83 -18.44 25.38
N HIS A 315 -1.81 -17.61 25.18
CA HIS A 315 -1.70 -16.30 25.82
C HIS A 315 -2.91 -15.43 25.51
N TRP A 316 -3.30 -15.32 24.23
CA TRP A 316 -4.49 -14.56 23.82
C TRP A 316 -5.79 -15.15 24.39
N ILE A 317 -5.98 -16.47 24.35
CA ILE A 317 -7.17 -17.16 24.91
C ILE A 317 -7.34 -16.84 26.41
N ASN A 318 -6.24 -16.64 27.12
CA ASN A 318 -6.23 -16.29 28.55
C ASN A 318 -6.38 -14.78 28.83
N GLY A 319 -6.65 -13.96 27.80
CA GLY A 319 -6.85 -12.51 27.95
C GLY A 319 -5.62 -11.67 27.65
N GLY A 320 -4.54 -12.28 27.17
CA GLY A 320 -3.36 -11.59 26.65
C GLY A 320 -3.66 -10.72 25.44
N ASN A 321 -2.85 -9.66 25.24
CA ASN A 321 -3.01 -8.63 24.20
C ASN A 321 -4.48 -8.18 24.02
N PRO A 322 -5.10 -7.52 25.01
CA PRO A 322 -6.55 -7.28 25.02
C PRO A 322 -7.05 -6.41 23.85
N ARG A 323 -6.20 -5.54 23.29
CA ARG A 323 -6.49 -4.68 22.13
C ARG A 323 -6.26 -5.38 20.78
N LEU A 324 -5.59 -6.52 20.76
CA LEU A 324 -5.20 -7.19 19.51
C LEU A 324 -6.42 -7.65 18.73
N LYS A 325 -6.45 -7.23 17.47
CA LYS A 325 -7.49 -7.50 16.48
C LYS A 325 -6.98 -8.30 15.29
N SER A 326 -5.70 -8.21 14.96
CA SER A 326 -5.11 -8.90 13.81
C SER A 326 -3.67 -9.32 14.09
N PHE A 327 -3.33 -10.56 13.76
CA PHE A 327 -1.96 -11.09 13.82
C PHE A 327 -1.67 -11.87 12.54
N VAL A 328 -0.54 -11.56 11.90
CA VAL A 328 -0.07 -12.27 10.70
C VAL A 328 1.43 -12.51 10.81
N ALA A 329 1.83 -13.77 10.75
CA ALA A 329 3.24 -14.15 10.81
C ALA A 329 3.53 -15.41 9.99
N GLU A 330 4.80 -15.64 9.65
CA GLU A 330 5.24 -16.79 8.88
C GLU A 330 5.61 -17.96 9.80
N PHE A 331 5.20 -19.17 9.40
CA PHE A 331 5.44 -20.42 10.12
C PHE A 331 5.80 -21.50 9.12
N PHE A 332 6.97 -22.12 9.29
CA PHE A 332 7.40 -23.23 8.44
C PHE A 332 8.33 -24.18 9.21
N PRO A 333 8.07 -25.51 9.20
CA PRO A 333 6.86 -26.17 8.72
C PRO A 333 5.69 -25.96 9.70
N PHE A 334 4.47 -25.83 9.17
CA PHE A 334 3.27 -25.79 9.99
C PHE A 334 2.76 -27.20 10.30
N ASP A 335 2.50 -27.45 11.57
CA ASP A 335 1.89 -28.67 12.10
C ASP A 335 0.69 -28.27 12.95
N GLU A 336 -0.51 -28.45 12.40
CA GLU A 336 -1.76 -28.06 13.04
C GLU A 336 -1.93 -28.69 14.43
N GLN A 337 -1.51 -29.96 14.61
CA GLN A 337 -1.66 -30.66 15.90
C GLN A 337 -0.80 -30.03 16.98
N ARG A 338 0.42 -29.60 16.63
CA ARG A 338 1.33 -28.92 17.55
C ARG A 338 0.93 -27.48 17.79
N ALA A 339 0.62 -26.74 16.72
CA ALA A 339 0.24 -25.33 16.77
C ALA A 339 -1.06 -25.10 17.56
N LEU A 340 -2.04 -25.98 17.38
CA LEU A 340 -3.37 -25.88 17.99
C LEU A 340 -3.56 -26.85 19.16
N ASN A 341 -2.46 -27.39 19.70
CA ASN A 341 -2.51 -28.30 20.84
C ASN A 341 -3.24 -27.66 22.03
N ASN A 342 -4.18 -28.38 22.63
CA ASN A 342 -5.05 -27.90 23.71
C ASN A 342 -5.89 -26.65 23.38
N ILE A 343 -6.08 -26.31 22.11
CA ILE A 343 -6.95 -25.21 21.68
C ILE A 343 -8.22 -25.79 21.07
N HIS A 344 -9.37 -25.35 21.57
CA HIS A 344 -10.65 -25.76 21.01
C HIS A 344 -10.99 -24.96 19.75
N VAL A 345 -10.81 -25.60 18.59
CA VAL A 345 -11.15 -25.03 17.28
C VAL A 345 -12.57 -25.44 16.89
N MET A 346 -13.37 -24.47 16.46
CA MET A 346 -14.74 -24.65 16.00
C MET A 346 -14.83 -24.36 14.50
N LYS A 347 -15.83 -24.97 13.85
CA LYS A 347 -16.22 -24.64 12.48
C LYS A 347 -17.44 -23.72 12.51
N GLY A 348 -17.28 -22.48 12.07
CA GLY A 348 -18.33 -21.50 11.87
C GLY A 348 -19.28 -21.85 10.72
N GLU A 349 -20.38 -21.11 10.64
CA GLU A 349 -21.47 -21.34 9.67
C GLU A 349 -21.19 -20.73 8.28
N GLU A 350 -20.50 -19.59 8.22
CA GLU A 350 -20.14 -18.91 6.97
C GLU A 350 -18.88 -19.55 6.35
N LYS A 351 -18.91 -19.81 5.02
CA LYS A 351 -17.80 -20.47 4.33
C LYS A 351 -16.56 -19.60 4.19
N THR A 352 -16.75 -18.30 3.94
CA THR A 352 -15.66 -17.35 3.68
C THR A 352 -16.06 -15.95 4.12
N ARG A 353 -15.16 -15.25 4.83
CA ARG A 353 -15.38 -13.90 5.37
C ARG A 353 -14.16 -13.02 5.09
N ILE A 354 -14.40 -11.77 4.68
CA ILE A 354 -13.34 -10.77 4.54
C ILE A 354 -13.27 -9.98 5.84
N TYR A 355 -12.10 -9.97 6.45
CA TYR A 355 -11.77 -9.19 7.64
C TYR A 355 -10.97 -7.95 7.25
N LYS A 356 -11.44 -6.76 7.66
CA LYS A 356 -10.73 -5.50 7.46
C LYS A 356 -9.78 -5.23 8.64
N SER A 357 -8.48 -5.55 8.51
CA SER A 357 -7.45 -5.11 9.47
C SER A 357 -7.08 -3.65 9.25
N LEU A 358 -6.27 -3.00 10.09
CA LEU A 358 -5.82 -1.62 9.83
C LEU A 358 -5.00 -1.51 8.54
N SER A 359 -4.19 -2.53 8.22
CA SER A 359 -3.22 -2.48 7.12
C SER A 359 -3.48 -3.42 5.94
N LYS A 360 -4.45 -4.34 6.03
CA LYS A 360 -4.76 -5.29 4.95
C LYS A 360 -6.17 -5.86 5.05
N ASN A 361 -6.70 -6.36 3.94
CA ASN A 361 -7.85 -7.27 3.95
C ASN A 361 -7.36 -8.72 4.10
N LEU A 362 -7.94 -9.46 5.04
CA LEU A 362 -7.65 -10.87 5.27
C LEU A 362 -8.89 -11.70 4.94
N GLU A 363 -8.69 -12.83 4.28
CA GLU A 363 -9.77 -13.75 3.96
C GLU A 363 -9.69 -14.97 4.87
N PHE A 364 -10.76 -15.21 5.62
CA PHE A 364 -10.88 -16.36 6.52
C PHE A 364 -11.95 -17.32 6.03
N GLU A 365 -11.69 -18.60 6.24
CA GLU A 365 -12.70 -19.64 6.12
C GLU A 365 -13.50 -19.75 7.43
N ASN A 366 -13.99 -20.94 7.75
CA ASN A 366 -14.84 -21.16 8.90
C ASN A 366 -14.11 -21.65 10.17
N LEU A 367 -12.78 -21.58 10.25
CA LEU A 367 -12.07 -21.98 11.48
C LEU A 367 -12.04 -20.85 12.50
N GLU A 368 -12.54 -21.13 13.70
CA GLU A 368 -12.65 -20.15 14.78
C GLU A 368 -12.12 -20.70 16.11
N ILE A 369 -11.56 -19.81 16.93
CA ILE A 369 -11.21 -20.06 18.33
C ILE A 369 -11.92 -19.04 19.23
N ARG A 370 -12.14 -19.40 20.49
CA ARG A 370 -12.75 -18.51 21.49
C ARG A 370 -11.79 -18.20 22.62
N ARG A 371 -11.74 -16.92 22.98
CA ARG A 371 -11.15 -16.45 24.22
C ARG A 371 -12.07 -16.75 25.40
N ASN A 372 -11.52 -16.83 26.62
CA ASN A 372 -12.27 -17.18 27.82
C ASN A 372 -13.42 -16.21 28.16
N ASP A 373 -13.38 -14.97 27.66
CA ASP A 373 -14.44 -13.97 27.79
C ASP A 373 -15.52 -14.07 26.70
N GLY A 374 -15.43 -15.06 25.81
CA GLY A 374 -16.38 -15.32 24.73
C GLY A 374 -16.07 -14.61 23.42
N VAL A 375 -15.01 -13.79 23.36
CA VAL A 375 -14.57 -13.14 22.12
C VAL A 375 -14.13 -14.18 21.08
N ILE A 376 -14.56 -14.01 19.84
CA ILE A 376 -14.33 -14.95 18.73
C ILE A 376 -13.22 -14.41 17.84
N ALA A 377 -12.31 -15.30 17.45
CA ALA A 377 -11.31 -15.03 16.43
C ALA A 377 -11.32 -16.10 15.34
N SER A 378 -11.15 -15.69 14.09
CA SER A 378 -10.91 -16.58 12.97
C SER A 378 -9.42 -16.84 12.80
N ILE A 379 -9.06 -18.05 12.39
CA ILE A 379 -7.67 -18.46 12.12
C ILE A 379 -7.58 -19.09 10.73
N LYS A 380 -6.43 -18.92 10.07
CA LYS A 380 -6.14 -19.52 8.77
C LYS A 380 -4.64 -19.72 8.62
N PHE A 381 -4.24 -20.87 8.11
CA PHE A 381 -2.90 -21.08 7.60
C PHE A 381 -2.94 -21.11 6.06
N SER A 382 -2.06 -20.37 5.41
CA SER A 382 -1.83 -20.43 3.97
C SER A 382 -0.55 -21.20 3.71
N GLU A 383 -0.66 -22.41 3.15
CA GLU A 383 0.49 -23.23 2.77
C GLU A 383 1.36 -22.55 1.72
N GLU A 384 0.76 -21.90 0.72
CA GLU A 384 1.45 -21.19 -0.36
C GLU A 384 2.34 -20.07 0.17
N LEU A 385 1.85 -19.31 1.15
CA LEU A 385 2.56 -18.18 1.73
C LEU A 385 3.30 -18.55 3.03
N SER A 386 3.22 -19.82 3.47
CA SER A 386 3.68 -20.26 4.80
C SER A 386 3.28 -19.29 5.92
N THR A 387 2.06 -18.75 5.85
CA THR A 387 1.61 -17.64 6.70
C THR A 387 0.42 -18.07 7.54
N PHE A 388 0.49 -17.86 8.85
CA PHE A 388 -0.66 -17.96 9.74
C PHE A 388 -1.29 -16.58 9.94
N SER A 389 -2.60 -16.52 9.81
CA SER A 389 -3.42 -15.33 10.01
C SER A 389 -4.42 -15.59 11.14
N PHE A 390 -4.61 -14.57 11.97
CA PHE A 390 -5.53 -14.55 13.10
C PHE A 390 -6.25 -13.20 13.11
N ALA A 391 -7.56 -13.20 13.31
CA ALA A 391 -8.34 -11.97 13.37
C ALA A 391 -9.54 -12.06 14.31
N VAL A 392 -9.77 -11.01 15.11
CA VAL A 392 -10.77 -10.96 16.19
C VAL A 392 -11.98 -10.14 15.77
N TRP A 393 -13.18 -10.71 15.86
CA TRP A 393 -14.42 -10.05 15.45
C TRP A 393 -15.02 -9.16 16.57
N PRO A 394 -15.77 -8.09 16.22
CA PRO A 394 -15.93 -7.54 14.87
C PRO A 394 -14.63 -6.93 14.34
N ASP A 395 -14.52 -6.78 13.02
CA ASP A 395 -13.37 -6.15 12.38
C ASP A 395 -13.28 -4.66 12.70
N ASN A 396 -12.18 -4.03 12.29
CA ASN A 396 -11.96 -2.61 12.56
C ASN A 396 -12.98 -1.76 11.80
N ALA A 397 -13.45 -0.68 12.43
CA ALA A 397 -14.33 0.27 11.76
C ALA A 397 -13.63 0.84 10.52
N ASP A 398 -14.40 1.01 9.43
CA ASP A 398 -13.87 1.59 8.21
C ASP A 398 -13.55 3.07 8.47
N THR A 399 -12.27 3.44 8.31
CA THR A 399 -11.86 4.85 8.37
C THR A 399 -11.69 5.37 6.94
N PRO A 400 -11.99 6.65 6.66
CA PRO A 400 -11.84 7.23 5.32
C PRO A 400 -10.42 7.10 4.74
N TYR A 401 -9.41 6.86 5.59
CA TYR A 401 -8.01 6.81 5.22
C TYR A 401 -7.43 5.39 5.19
N ARG A 402 -8.19 4.37 5.63
CA ARG A 402 -7.71 2.99 5.71
C ARG A 402 -7.19 2.47 4.37
N SER A 403 -7.86 2.79 3.26
CA SER A 403 -7.42 2.36 1.93
C SER A 403 -6.03 2.90 1.59
N PHE A 404 -5.75 4.17 1.92
CA PHE A 404 -4.42 4.75 1.71
C PHE A 404 -3.37 4.07 2.60
N VAL A 405 -3.70 3.77 3.85
CA VAL A 405 -2.80 3.06 4.78
C VAL A 405 -2.49 1.67 4.24
N VAL A 406 -3.51 0.92 3.78
CA VAL A 406 -3.35 -0.40 3.16
C VAL A 406 -2.43 -0.33 1.94
N GLU A 407 -2.63 0.66 1.07
CA GLU A 407 -1.82 0.86 -0.13
C GLU A 407 -0.38 1.24 0.20
N THR A 408 -0.18 2.15 1.16
CA THR A 408 1.13 2.67 1.59
C THR A 408 1.93 1.59 2.33
N ILE A 409 1.27 0.79 3.18
CA ILE A 409 1.95 -0.33 3.83
C ILE A 409 2.28 -1.43 2.81
N ALA A 410 1.41 -1.69 1.85
CA ALA A 410 1.70 -2.65 0.78
C ALA A 410 2.93 -2.22 -0.04
N SER A 411 3.14 -0.91 -0.26
CA SER A 411 4.32 -0.41 -0.96
C SER A 411 5.61 -0.62 -0.20
N VAL A 412 5.61 -0.25 1.08
CA VAL A 412 6.78 -0.34 1.96
C VAL A 412 7.14 -1.81 2.23
N SER A 413 6.15 -2.69 2.32
CA SER A 413 6.35 -4.12 2.64
C SER A 413 6.65 -5.04 1.45
N CYS A 414 6.87 -4.47 0.26
CA CYS A 414 7.13 -5.16 -1.00
C CYS A 414 8.60 -5.13 -1.46
N VAL A 415 9.52 -4.62 -0.65
CA VAL A 415 10.98 -4.64 -0.92
C VAL A 415 11.61 -5.97 -0.55
#